data_AF-A0A2U0E150-F1
#
_entry.id   AF-A0A2U0E150-F1
#
_cell.length_a   1.000
_cell.length_b   1.000
_cell.length_c   1.000
_cell.angle_alpha   90.00
_cell.angle_beta   90.00
_cell.angle_gamma   90.00
#
_symmetry.space_group_name_H-M   'P 1'
#
loop_
_entity.id
_entity.type
_entity.pdbx_description
1 polymer ?
#
loop_
_entity_poly.entity_id
_entity_poly.type
_entity_poly.pdbx_seq_one_letter_code
_entity_poly.pdbx_strand_id
1 'polypeptide(L)'
;MSLIDLLTGNTGNQVAEQAENKFGISKTQVIALLAVAAPLIISYLRNKSQDANEAEALNNALDKDHDGSILDDVSQADARQAEGGSILSHIFGGDKSNVENQLSQNTGISIDKVGPILAMLAPVIMGYIGKEKQQNNVGAGGLGDLLGGILGNASNQAQQQQSNPLNDILGSVLGGGNSQSGNPLNDILGSVLGGGNQQKQQGGGGLGDILGGFFGK
;
A
#
# COMPACT_ATOMS: atom_id res chain seq x y z
N MET A 1 -14.52 -5.40 -7.94
CA MET A 1 -14.19 -6.39 -6.86
C MET A 1 -13.44 -5.59 -5.82
N SER A 2 -13.66 -5.73 -4.51
CA SER A 2 -12.92 -4.88 -3.58
C SER A 2 -11.53 -5.43 -3.25
N LEU A 3 -10.63 -4.56 -2.75
CA LEU A 3 -9.31 -4.99 -2.32
C LEU A 3 -9.42 -6.02 -1.19
N ILE A 4 -10.37 -5.86 -0.26
CA ILE A 4 -10.60 -6.87 0.79
C ILE A 4 -11.09 -8.20 0.20
N ASP A 5 -11.89 -8.19 -0.87
CA ASP A 5 -12.30 -9.42 -1.57
C ASP A 5 -11.10 -10.10 -2.27
N LEU A 6 -10.14 -9.32 -2.78
CA LEU A 6 -8.90 -9.88 -3.32
C LEU A 6 -8.10 -10.62 -2.24
N LEU A 7 -8.02 -10.02 -1.05
CA LEU A 7 -7.26 -10.57 0.09
C LEU A 7 -7.94 -11.80 0.69
N THR A 8 -9.26 -11.76 0.83
CA THR A 8 -10.04 -12.75 1.61
C THR A 8 -10.77 -13.77 0.73
N GLY A 9 -10.92 -13.47 -0.55
CA GLY A 9 -11.60 -14.33 -1.53
C GLY A 9 -10.72 -15.46 -2.06
N ASN A 10 -11.22 -16.14 -3.09
CA ASN A 10 -10.56 -17.33 -3.65
C ASN A 10 -9.14 -17.02 -4.17
N THR A 11 -8.97 -15.91 -4.90
CA THR A 11 -7.68 -15.47 -5.44
C THR A 11 -6.63 -15.30 -4.35
N GLY A 12 -6.93 -14.55 -3.27
CA GLY A 12 -6.01 -14.34 -2.16
C GLY A 12 -5.62 -15.64 -1.46
N ASN A 13 -6.59 -16.54 -1.23
CA ASN A 13 -6.34 -17.84 -0.61
C ASN A 13 -5.44 -18.73 -1.47
N GLN A 14 -5.67 -18.77 -2.78
CA GLN A 14 -4.87 -19.58 -3.71
C GLN A 14 -3.44 -19.06 -3.84
N VAL A 15 -3.25 -17.74 -3.92
CA VAL A 15 -1.91 -17.14 -3.95
C VAL A 15 -1.18 -17.37 -2.63
N ALA A 16 -1.88 -17.23 -1.49
CA ALA A 16 -1.32 -17.52 -0.18
C ALA A 16 -0.87 -18.98 -0.05
N GLU A 17 -1.63 -19.92 -0.60
CA GLU A 17 -1.27 -21.34 -0.64
C GLU A 17 -0.03 -21.62 -1.48
N GLN A 18 0.10 -21.00 -2.65
CA GLN A 18 1.31 -21.17 -3.45
C GLN A 18 2.55 -20.58 -2.76
N ALA A 19 2.42 -19.41 -2.16
CA ALA A 19 3.49 -18.80 -1.39
C ALA A 19 3.85 -19.65 -0.16
N GLU A 20 2.88 -20.26 0.50
CA GLU A 20 3.12 -21.21 1.59
C GLU A 20 3.93 -22.42 1.12
N ASN A 21 3.50 -23.05 0.03
CA ASN A 21 4.17 -24.21 -0.54
C ASN A 21 5.60 -23.89 -1.00
N LYS A 22 5.83 -22.70 -1.56
CA LYS A 22 7.13 -22.30 -2.09
C LYS A 22 8.10 -21.78 -1.04
N PHE A 23 7.63 -20.96 -0.11
CA PHE A 23 8.47 -20.22 0.83
C PHE A 23 8.42 -20.74 2.27
N GLY A 24 7.54 -21.70 2.56
CA GLY A 24 7.35 -22.26 3.90
C GLY A 24 6.88 -21.22 4.91
N ILE A 25 5.94 -20.37 4.49
CA ILE A 25 5.34 -19.29 5.29
C ILE A 25 3.84 -19.53 5.37
N SER A 26 3.23 -19.37 6.54
CA SER A 26 1.80 -19.67 6.69
C SER A 26 0.92 -18.81 5.79
N LYS A 27 -0.22 -19.35 5.31
CA LYS A 27 -1.20 -18.56 4.54
C LYS A 27 -1.58 -17.26 5.27
N THR A 28 -1.74 -17.32 6.59
CA THR A 28 -2.05 -16.14 7.42
C THR A 28 -0.98 -15.05 7.33
N GLN A 29 0.30 -15.42 7.35
CA GLN A 29 1.39 -14.45 7.18
C GLN A 29 1.40 -13.85 5.77
N VAL A 30 1.10 -14.64 4.73
CA VAL A 30 1.01 -14.12 3.35
C VAL A 30 -0.18 -13.17 3.20
N ILE A 31 -1.33 -13.48 3.79
CA ILE A 31 -2.50 -12.60 3.81
C ILE A 31 -2.19 -11.31 4.58
N ALA A 32 -1.50 -11.40 5.72
CA ALA A 32 -1.06 -10.23 6.48
C ALA A 32 -0.08 -9.38 5.66
N LEU A 33 0.85 -10.00 4.94
CA LEU A 33 1.76 -9.29 4.04
C LEU A 33 1.00 -8.56 2.94
N LEU A 34 0.05 -9.23 2.28
CA LEU A 34 -0.78 -8.60 1.26
C LEU A 34 -1.60 -7.42 1.80
N ALA A 35 -2.15 -7.57 3.01
CA ALA A 35 -2.94 -6.54 3.68
C ALA A 35 -2.15 -5.24 3.93
N VAL A 36 -0.83 -5.33 4.15
CA VAL A 36 0.05 -4.17 4.30
C VAL A 36 0.65 -3.72 2.97
N ALA A 37 1.11 -4.67 2.16
CA ALA A 37 1.85 -4.40 0.94
C ALA A 37 0.97 -3.85 -0.18
N ALA A 38 -0.27 -4.33 -0.34
CA ALA A 38 -1.16 -3.86 -1.40
C ALA A 38 -1.48 -2.35 -1.29
N PRO A 39 -1.95 -1.81 -0.15
CA PRO A 39 -2.17 -0.38 -0.03
C PRO A 39 -0.86 0.42 -0.17
N LEU A 40 0.27 -0.11 0.29
CA LEU A 40 1.57 0.54 0.11
C LEU A 40 1.97 0.64 -1.37
N ILE A 41 1.89 -0.46 -2.13
CA ILE A 41 2.16 -0.51 -3.57
C ILE A 41 1.25 0.47 -4.32
N ILE A 42 -0.05 0.45 -4.03
CA ILE A 42 -1.02 1.34 -4.66
C ILE A 42 -0.71 2.81 -4.33
N SER A 43 -0.27 3.11 -3.11
CA SER A 43 0.14 4.46 -2.71
C SER A 43 1.36 4.96 -3.49
N TYR A 44 2.40 4.13 -3.64
CA TYR A 44 3.58 4.49 -4.44
C TYR A 44 3.23 4.70 -5.91
N LEU A 45 2.39 3.82 -6.48
CA LEU A 45 1.89 3.96 -7.85
C LEU A 45 1.09 5.26 -8.02
N ARG A 46 0.24 5.60 -7.05
CA ARG A 46 -0.55 6.84 -7.05
C ARG A 46 0.36 8.07 -7.05
N ASN A 47 1.41 8.05 -6.22
CA ASN A 47 2.39 9.14 -6.16
C ASN A 47 3.11 9.29 -7.51
N LYS A 48 3.63 8.19 -8.06
CA LYS A 48 4.28 8.19 -9.39
C LYS A 48 3.35 8.66 -10.50
N SER A 49 2.08 8.26 -10.48
CA SER A 49 1.09 8.65 -11.49
C SER A 49 0.73 10.14 -11.48
N GLN A 50 1.27 10.94 -10.56
CA GLN A 50 1.21 12.40 -10.65
C GLN A 50 2.11 12.94 -11.77
N ASP A 51 3.17 12.21 -12.13
CA ASP A 51 3.94 12.48 -13.34
C ASP A 51 3.23 11.87 -14.56
N ALA A 52 3.10 12.65 -15.63
CA ALA A 52 2.36 12.25 -16.82
C ALA A 52 3.02 11.07 -17.56
N ASN A 53 4.35 10.99 -17.57
CA ASN A 53 5.06 9.90 -18.25
C ASN A 53 4.93 8.60 -17.45
N GLU A 54 5.03 8.68 -16.12
CA GLU A 54 4.82 7.53 -15.24
C GLU A 54 3.36 7.04 -15.30
N ALA A 55 2.38 7.96 -15.35
CA ALA A 55 0.98 7.60 -15.52
C ALA A 55 0.72 6.89 -16.86
N GLU A 56 1.33 7.36 -17.95
CA GLU A 56 1.24 6.75 -19.27
C GLU A 56 1.93 5.38 -19.30
N ALA A 57 3.13 5.26 -18.70
CA ALA A 57 3.84 3.99 -18.59
C ALA A 57 3.02 2.95 -17.81
N LEU A 58 2.46 3.36 -16.67
CA LEU A 58 1.58 2.52 -15.86
C LEU A 58 0.31 2.16 -16.63
N ASN A 59 -0.32 3.12 -17.31
CA ASN A 59 -1.50 2.90 -18.15
C ASN A 59 -1.24 1.79 -19.19
N ASN A 60 -0.11 1.86 -19.89
CA ASN A 60 0.30 0.88 -20.89
C ASN A 60 0.59 -0.51 -20.30
N ALA A 61 1.27 -0.58 -19.15
CA ALA A 61 1.55 -1.85 -18.47
C ALA A 61 0.25 -2.54 -18.02
N LEU A 62 -0.72 -1.76 -17.51
CA LEU A 62 -2.03 -2.27 -17.10
C LEU A 62 -2.89 -2.73 -18.29
N ASP A 63 -2.71 -2.16 -19.48
CA ASP A 63 -3.41 -2.61 -20.69
C ASP A 63 -2.81 -3.87 -21.29
N LYS A 64 -1.48 -4.03 -21.22
CA LYS A 64 -0.76 -5.11 -21.93
C LYS A 64 -0.48 -6.32 -21.07
N ASP A 65 0.00 -6.09 -19.86
CA ASP A 65 0.63 -7.13 -19.04
C ASP A 65 -0.17 -7.44 -17.77
N HIS A 66 -1.04 -6.51 -17.36
CA HIS A 66 -1.76 -6.59 -16.08
C HIS A 66 -3.24 -6.25 -16.19
N ASP A 67 -3.88 -6.70 -17.27
CA ASP A 67 -5.31 -6.48 -17.56
C ASP A 67 -6.28 -7.13 -16.55
N GLY A 68 -5.77 -8.05 -15.72
CA GLY A 68 -6.55 -8.79 -14.73
C GLY A 68 -6.65 -10.29 -15.01
N SER A 69 -6.14 -10.76 -16.14
CA SER A 69 -6.11 -12.19 -16.51
C SER A 69 -5.44 -13.09 -15.45
N ILE A 70 -4.43 -12.57 -14.74
CA ILE A 70 -3.78 -13.29 -13.62
C ILE A 70 -4.74 -13.62 -12.47
N LEU A 71 -5.84 -12.88 -12.33
CA LEU A 71 -6.85 -13.14 -11.29
C LEU A 71 -7.73 -14.35 -11.62
N ASP A 72 -7.82 -14.70 -12.91
CA ASP A 72 -8.55 -15.87 -13.39
C ASP A 72 -7.68 -17.14 -13.30
N ASP A 73 -6.36 -16.99 -13.38
CA ASP A 73 -5.38 -18.07 -13.20
C ASP A 73 -4.16 -17.63 -12.38
N VAL A 74 -4.33 -17.68 -11.06
CA VAL A 74 -3.28 -17.32 -10.11
C VAL A 74 -2.12 -18.32 -10.06
N SER A 75 -2.21 -19.48 -10.72
CA SER A 75 -1.09 -20.44 -10.79
C SER A 75 0.13 -19.85 -11.52
N GLN A 76 -0.11 -18.81 -12.33
CA GLN A 76 0.92 -18.09 -13.06
C GLN A 76 1.70 -17.10 -12.19
N ALA A 77 1.22 -16.79 -10.98
CA ALA A 77 1.89 -15.85 -10.09
C ALA A 77 3.35 -16.26 -9.81
N ASP A 78 3.60 -17.56 -9.71
CA ASP A 78 4.95 -18.08 -9.49
C ASP A 78 5.88 -17.86 -10.68
N ALA A 79 5.38 -18.14 -11.89
CA ALA A 79 6.12 -17.95 -13.13
C ALA A 79 6.45 -16.48 -13.39
N ARG A 80 5.62 -15.56 -12.88
CA ARG A 80 5.77 -14.11 -13.01
C ARG A 80 6.57 -13.47 -11.88
N GLN A 81 7.21 -14.23 -11.00
CA GLN A 81 8.00 -13.67 -9.91
C GLN A 81 9.13 -12.75 -10.39
N ALA A 82 9.82 -13.09 -11.49
CA ALA A 82 10.89 -12.24 -12.04
C ALA A 82 10.35 -10.88 -12.49
N GLU A 83 9.21 -10.90 -13.16
CA GLU A 83 8.48 -9.72 -13.59
C GLU A 83 8.04 -8.87 -12.39
N GLY A 84 7.48 -9.50 -11.36
CA GLY A 84 7.12 -8.80 -10.12
C GLY A 84 8.32 -8.19 -9.40
N GLY A 85 9.51 -8.81 -9.48
CA GLY A 85 10.76 -8.20 -9.02
C GLY A 85 11.07 -6.88 -9.74
N SER A 86 10.84 -6.83 -11.06
CA SER A 86 11.00 -5.61 -11.86
C SER A 86 9.93 -4.56 -11.52
N ILE A 87 8.67 -4.96 -11.36
CA ILE A 87 7.57 -4.09 -10.93
C ILE A 87 7.95 -3.40 -9.60
N LEU A 88 8.33 -4.18 -8.59
CA LEU A 88 8.69 -3.63 -7.28
C LEU A 88 9.89 -2.69 -7.35
N SER A 89 10.86 -2.99 -8.21
CA SER A 89 12.04 -2.15 -8.39
C SER A 89 11.67 -0.81 -9.07
N HIS A 90 10.72 -0.81 -10.00
CA HIS A 90 10.19 0.42 -10.60
C HIS A 90 9.36 1.24 -9.61
N ILE A 91 8.48 0.58 -8.85
CA ILE A 91 7.55 1.20 -7.90
C ILE A 91 8.31 1.80 -6.72
N PHE A 92 9.18 1.03 -6.07
CA PHE A 92 9.87 1.47 -4.85
C PHE A 92 11.22 2.14 -5.13
N GLY A 93 11.86 1.85 -6.27
CA GLY A 93 13.16 2.43 -6.60
C GLY A 93 14.19 2.25 -5.48
N GLY A 94 14.77 3.37 -5.02
CA GLY A 94 15.73 3.39 -3.92
C GLY A 94 15.18 2.98 -2.56
N ASP A 95 13.86 3.02 -2.38
CA ASP A 95 13.20 2.72 -1.09
C ASP A 95 12.88 1.24 -0.90
N LYS A 96 13.13 0.40 -1.91
CA LYS A 96 12.76 -1.03 -1.89
C LYS A 96 13.26 -1.75 -0.62
N SER A 97 14.52 -1.54 -0.25
CA SER A 97 15.09 -2.15 0.96
C SER A 97 14.41 -1.67 2.25
N ASN A 98 14.07 -0.38 2.34
CA ASN A 98 13.36 0.17 3.50
C ASN A 98 11.96 -0.43 3.62
N VAL A 99 11.25 -0.52 2.50
CA VAL A 99 9.91 -1.13 2.41
C VAL A 99 9.95 -2.60 2.82
N GLU A 100 10.88 -3.39 2.29
CA GLU A 100 11.03 -4.81 2.63
C GLU A 100 11.33 -5.00 4.14
N ASN A 101 12.19 -4.16 4.72
CA ASN A 101 12.49 -4.18 6.16
C ASN A 101 11.26 -3.88 7.01
N GLN A 102 10.48 -2.87 6.65
CA GLN A 102 9.26 -2.53 7.38
C GLN A 102 8.22 -3.64 7.27
N LEU A 103 8.04 -4.22 6.09
CA LEU A 103 7.11 -5.33 5.89
C LEU A 103 7.53 -6.56 6.70
N SER A 104 8.84 -6.85 6.79
CA SER A 104 9.36 -7.91 7.67
C SER A 104 8.97 -7.68 9.13
N GLN A 105 9.16 -6.47 9.65
CA GLN A 105 8.84 -6.12 11.04
C GLN A 105 7.34 -6.20 11.35
N ASN A 106 6.49 -5.77 10.41
CA ASN A 106 5.04 -5.73 10.62
C ASN A 106 4.36 -7.10 10.44
N THR A 107 4.95 -7.99 9.65
CA THR A 107 4.34 -9.30 9.30
C THR A 107 4.98 -10.47 10.05
N GLY A 108 6.15 -10.26 10.65
CA GLY A 108 6.96 -11.34 11.25
C GLY A 108 7.57 -12.29 10.22
N ILE A 109 7.51 -11.95 8.93
CA ILE A 109 8.18 -12.70 7.86
C ILE A 109 9.65 -12.31 7.84
N SER A 110 10.55 -13.29 7.75
CA SER A 110 11.98 -13.05 7.64
C SER A 110 12.32 -12.21 6.41
N ILE A 111 13.24 -11.25 6.55
CA ILE A 111 13.60 -10.28 5.50
C ILE A 111 14.02 -10.94 4.17
N ASP A 112 14.69 -12.09 4.24
CA ASP A 112 15.13 -12.87 3.08
C ASP A 112 13.95 -13.44 2.27
N LYS A 113 12.76 -13.55 2.86
CA LYS A 113 11.54 -14.06 2.22
C LYS A 113 10.59 -12.97 1.77
N VAL A 114 10.62 -11.79 2.40
CA VAL A 114 9.69 -10.69 2.07
C VAL A 114 9.81 -10.29 0.60
N GLY A 115 11.02 -10.02 0.11
CA GLY A 115 11.25 -9.63 -1.28
C GLY A 115 10.74 -10.67 -2.30
N PRO A 116 11.15 -11.94 -2.20
CA PRO A 116 10.64 -13.01 -3.08
C PRO A 116 9.12 -13.20 -3.04
N ILE A 117 8.51 -13.15 -1.85
CA ILE A 117 7.05 -13.26 -1.72
C ILE A 117 6.38 -12.05 -2.37
N LEU A 118 6.82 -10.83 -2.06
CA LEU A 118 6.28 -9.62 -2.71
C LEU A 118 6.41 -9.67 -4.23
N ALA A 119 7.52 -10.19 -4.75
CA ALA A 119 7.73 -10.34 -6.18
C ALA A 119 6.73 -11.32 -6.82
N MET A 120 6.29 -12.34 -6.09
CA MET A 120 5.20 -13.21 -6.53
C MET A 120 3.82 -12.51 -6.47
N LEU A 121 3.62 -11.65 -5.46
CA LEU A 121 2.34 -10.97 -5.22
C LEU A 121 2.12 -9.74 -6.10
N ALA A 122 3.18 -9.06 -6.53
CA ALA A 122 3.10 -7.79 -7.25
C ALA A 122 2.29 -7.89 -8.56
N PRO A 123 2.48 -8.92 -9.42
CA PRO A 123 1.67 -9.06 -10.63
C PRO A 123 0.18 -9.26 -10.34
N VAL A 124 -0.18 -9.89 -9.22
CA VAL A 124 -1.58 -10.08 -8.80
C VAL A 124 -2.22 -8.76 -8.40
N ILE A 125 -1.50 -7.94 -7.63
CA ILE A 125 -1.95 -6.59 -7.25
C ILE A 125 -2.10 -5.71 -8.50
N MET A 126 -1.15 -5.77 -9.43
CA MET A 126 -1.22 -5.04 -10.70
C MET A 126 -2.40 -5.52 -11.56
N GLY A 127 -2.65 -6.84 -11.62
CA GLY A 127 -3.80 -7.40 -12.31
C GLY A 127 -5.13 -6.92 -11.72
N TYR A 128 -5.22 -6.79 -10.40
CA TYR A 128 -6.38 -6.17 -9.75
C TYR A 128 -6.56 -4.70 -10.16
N ILE A 129 -5.49 -3.91 -10.17
CA ILE A 129 -5.56 -2.50 -10.61
C ILE A 129 -5.99 -2.41 -12.07
N GLY A 130 -5.45 -3.24 -12.96
CA GLY A 130 -5.82 -3.22 -14.38
C GLY A 130 -7.25 -3.66 -14.61
N LYS A 131 -7.74 -4.65 -13.85
CA LYS A 131 -9.17 -5.03 -13.86
C LYS A 131 -10.06 -3.87 -13.42
N GLU A 132 -9.74 -3.19 -12.34
CA GLU A 132 -10.50 -2.02 -11.88
C GLU A 132 -10.43 -0.88 -12.90
N LYS A 133 -9.27 -0.65 -13.52
CA LYS A 133 -9.10 0.34 -14.61
C LYS A 133 -10.02 0.03 -15.79
N GLN A 134 -10.06 -1.21 -16.26
CA GLN A 134 -10.91 -1.65 -17.36
C GLN A 134 -12.39 -1.50 -17.02
N GLN A 135 -12.80 -1.93 -15.81
CA GLN A 135 -14.18 -1.82 -15.36
C GLN A 135 -14.66 -0.38 -15.28
N ASN A 136 -13.79 0.54 -14.89
CA ASN A 136 -14.10 1.96 -14.76
C ASN A 136 -13.76 2.78 -16.02
N ASN A 137 -13.30 2.13 -17.10
CA ASN A 137 -12.88 2.78 -18.36
C ASN A 137 -11.92 3.97 -18.14
N VAL A 138 -10.93 3.78 -17.25
CA VAL A 138 -9.97 4.81 -16.86
C VAL A 138 -8.77 4.81 -17.80
N GLY A 139 -8.42 5.96 -18.35
CA GLY A 139 -7.16 6.18 -19.08
C GLY A 139 -6.08 6.83 -18.21
N ALA A 140 -4.90 7.07 -18.78
CA ALA A 140 -3.71 7.60 -18.11
C ALA A 140 -3.98 8.76 -17.12
N GLY A 141 -4.74 9.77 -17.56
CA GLY A 141 -5.04 10.95 -16.74
C GLY A 141 -5.94 10.71 -15.52
N GLY A 142 -6.61 9.56 -15.41
CA GLY A 142 -7.49 9.21 -14.29
C GLY A 142 -6.91 8.18 -13.32
N LEU A 143 -5.68 7.68 -13.55
CA LEU A 143 -5.11 6.64 -12.70
C LEU A 143 -4.90 7.08 -11.26
N GLY A 144 -4.49 8.34 -11.04
CA GLY A 144 -4.31 8.87 -9.68
C GLY A 144 -5.61 8.84 -8.86
N ASP A 145 -6.74 9.12 -9.51
CA ASP A 145 -8.07 9.09 -8.89
C ASP A 145 -8.55 7.66 -8.66
N LEU A 146 -8.34 6.78 -9.64
CA LEU A 146 -8.66 5.35 -9.50
C LEU A 146 -7.91 4.73 -8.32
N LEU A 147 -6.59 4.91 -8.27
CA LEU A 147 -5.73 4.38 -7.20
C LEU A 147 -6.10 4.99 -5.85
N GLY A 148 -6.40 6.29 -5.81
CA GLY A 148 -6.91 6.97 -4.62
C GLY A 148 -8.26 6.40 -4.15
N GLY A 149 -9.17 6.12 -5.08
CA GLY A 149 -10.46 5.49 -4.82
C GLY A 149 -10.32 4.08 -4.26
N ILE A 150 -9.42 3.27 -4.82
CA ILE A 150 -9.11 1.92 -4.29
C ILE A 150 -8.64 2.01 -2.83
N LEU A 151 -7.71 2.92 -2.52
CA LEU A 151 -7.22 3.12 -1.15
C LEU A 151 -8.33 3.58 -0.20
N GLY A 152 -9.14 4.56 -0.61
CA GLY A 152 -10.24 5.08 0.19
C GLY A 152 -11.33 4.04 0.46
N ASN A 153 -11.62 3.19 -0.52
CA ASN A 153 -12.57 2.09 -0.37
C ASN A 153 -12.04 1.02 0.58
N ALA A 154 -10.75 0.68 0.50
CA ALA A 154 -10.11 -0.26 1.40
C ALA A 154 -10.15 0.21 2.87
N SER A 155 -9.90 1.50 3.12
CA SER A 155 -10.00 2.07 4.48
C SER A 155 -11.45 2.07 4.99
N ASN A 156 -12.42 2.45 4.16
CA ASN A 156 -13.82 2.49 4.55
C ASN A 156 -14.39 1.09 4.85
N GLN A 157 -13.98 0.07 4.09
CA GLN A 157 -14.42 -1.32 4.32
C GLN A 157 -13.82 -1.90 5.60
N ALA A 158 -12.55 -1.60 5.90
CA ALA A 158 -11.94 -1.98 7.17
C ALA A 158 -12.70 -1.37 8.38
N GLN A 159 -13.18 -0.14 8.27
CA GLN A 159 -13.94 0.50 9.35
C GLN A 159 -15.36 -0.06 9.53
N GLN A 160 -15.97 -0.65 8.49
CA GLN A 160 -17.36 -1.13 8.53
C GLN A 160 -17.50 -2.62 8.89
N GLN A 161 -16.48 -3.46 8.64
CA GLN A 161 -16.51 -4.88 8.99
C GLN A 161 -15.97 -5.14 10.40
N GLN A 162 -16.84 -4.92 11.37
CA GLN A 162 -16.60 -5.12 12.80
C GLN A 162 -16.62 -6.61 13.16
N SER A 163 -15.57 -7.40 12.84
CA SER A 163 -15.20 -8.69 13.50
C SER A 163 -14.24 -9.58 12.69
N ASN A 164 -13.05 -9.10 12.31
CA ASN A 164 -12.03 -9.99 11.76
C ASN A 164 -10.63 -9.65 12.32
N PRO A 165 -9.77 -10.61 12.67
CA PRO A 165 -8.38 -10.33 13.11
C PRO A 165 -7.55 -9.68 11.99
N LEU A 166 -7.94 -9.85 10.74
CA LEU A 166 -7.40 -9.09 9.62
C LEU A 166 -7.72 -7.58 9.74
N ASN A 167 -8.83 -7.21 10.39
CA ASN A 167 -9.18 -5.82 10.65
C ASN A 167 -8.35 -5.19 11.76
N ASP A 168 -7.85 -5.97 12.72
CA ASP A 168 -6.92 -5.44 13.72
C ASP A 168 -5.56 -5.14 13.08
N ILE A 169 -5.11 -6.00 12.16
CA ILE A 169 -3.90 -5.78 11.36
C ILE A 169 -4.10 -4.59 10.41
N LEU A 170 -5.18 -4.60 9.62
CA LEU A 170 -5.50 -3.51 8.70
C LEU A 170 -5.75 -2.20 9.45
N GLY A 171 -6.43 -2.22 10.58
CA GLY A 171 -6.65 -1.06 11.44
C GLY A 171 -5.34 -0.53 12.01
N SER A 172 -4.51 -1.39 12.60
CA SER A 172 -3.21 -0.99 13.15
C SER A 172 -2.25 -0.44 12.08
N VAL A 173 -2.37 -0.89 10.83
CA VAL A 173 -1.50 -0.50 9.72
C VAL A 173 -2.06 0.72 8.99
N LEU A 174 -3.37 0.73 8.69
CA LEU A 174 -4.01 1.67 7.77
C LEU A 174 -4.71 2.85 8.44
N GLY A 175 -5.04 2.81 9.74
CA GLY A 175 -5.58 4.00 10.44
C GLY A 175 -6.72 3.76 11.44
N GLY A 176 -6.58 2.78 12.33
CA GLY A 176 -7.60 2.37 13.28
C GLY A 176 -7.07 2.25 14.71
N GLY A 177 -6.39 3.28 15.21
CA GLY A 177 -6.04 3.41 16.62
C GLY A 177 -6.24 4.85 17.06
N ASN A 178 -7.39 5.14 17.67
CA ASN A 178 -7.66 6.41 18.34
C ASN A 178 -6.76 6.52 19.58
N SER A 179 -5.48 6.87 19.41
CA SER A 179 -4.54 7.30 20.46
C SER A 179 -3.24 7.81 19.83
N GLN A 180 -3.08 9.13 19.81
CA GLN A 180 -1.85 9.87 20.12
C GLN A 180 -0.58 9.03 20.35
N SER A 181 0.01 8.46 19.30
CA SER A 181 1.42 8.05 19.18
C SER A 181 1.66 7.52 17.75
N GLY A 182 2.85 7.74 17.18
CA GLY A 182 3.14 7.67 15.74
C GLY A 182 2.68 6.41 15.01
N ASN A 183 1.98 6.61 13.87
CA ASN A 183 1.57 5.56 12.96
C ASN A 183 2.69 5.32 11.94
N PRO A 184 3.33 4.14 11.87
CA PRO A 184 4.50 3.91 11.01
C PRO A 184 4.17 4.08 9.53
N LEU A 185 2.96 3.71 9.07
CA LEU A 185 2.53 4.02 7.70
C LEU A 185 2.35 5.52 7.45
N ASN A 186 1.91 6.29 8.43
CA ASN A 186 1.80 7.74 8.28
C ASN A 186 3.18 8.40 8.27
N ASP A 187 4.15 7.84 8.97
CA ASP A 187 5.54 8.28 8.91
C ASP A 187 6.20 7.89 7.58
N ILE A 188 5.90 6.72 7.02
CA ILE A 188 6.35 6.27 5.69
C ILE A 188 5.70 7.11 4.59
N LEU A 189 4.39 7.29 4.65
CA LEU A 189 3.66 8.11 3.69
C LEU A 189 4.02 9.58 3.84
N GLY A 190 4.19 10.08 5.06
CA GLY A 190 4.62 11.46 5.33
C GLY A 190 6.05 11.75 4.86
N SER A 191 6.95 10.79 5.00
CA SER A 191 8.34 10.93 4.52
C SER A 191 8.45 10.77 2.99
N VAL A 192 7.65 9.91 2.35
CA VAL A 192 7.72 9.68 0.89
C VAL A 192 6.83 10.61 0.07
N LEU A 193 5.69 11.07 0.61
CA LEU A 193 4.70 11.88 -0.11
C LEU A 193 4.92 13.39 0.08
N GLY A 194 5.78 13.82 1.00
CA GLY A 194 5.84 15.24 1.33
C GLY A 194 6.87 15.62 2.37
N GLY A 195 8.15 15.47 2.02
CA GLY A 195 9.26 16.20 2.66
C GLY A 195 9.21 17.71 2.36
N GLY A 196 8.10 18.36 2.72
CA GLY A 196 7.90 19.80 2.72
C GLY A 196 7.96 20.32 4.15
N ASN A 197 9.16 20.69 4.56
CA ASN A 197 9.52 21.28 5.84
C ASN A 197 8.50 22.33 6.35
N GLN A 198 7.81 22.04 7.45
CA GLN A 198 7.30 23.08 8.35
C GLN A 198 7.48 22.68 9.80
N GLN A 199 8.76 22.59 10.16
CA GLN A 199 9.25 22.77 11.52
C GLN A 199 8.81 24.15 12.03
N LYS A 200 7.63 24.25 12.67
CA LYS A 200 7.34 25.36 13.61
C LYS A 200 7.79 24.95 15.00
N GLN A 201 9.08 25.17 15.15
CA GLN A 201 9.85 25.41 16.36
C GLN A 201 9.01 25.91 17.54
N GLN A 202 8.98 25.09 18.59
CA GLN A 202 8.80 25.53 19.96
C GLN A 202 10.04 26.35 20.34
N GLY A 203 9.88 27.63 20.66
CA GLY A 203 10.97 28.44 21.21
C GLY A 203 10.80 29.95 21.04
N GLY A 204 10.38 30.61 22.12
CA GLY A 204 10.93 31.91 22.49
C GLY A 204 10.18 33.17 22.04
N GLY A 205 9.52 33.80 23.01
CA GLY A 205 9.66 35.24 23.25
C GLY A 205 8.94 36.18 22.27
N GLY A 206 7.84 36.78 22.76
CA GLY A 206 7.39 38.06 22.23
C GLY A 206 5.88 38.21 22.24
N LEU A 207 5.42 39.26 22.92
CA LEU A 207 4.16 39.98 22.69
C LEU A 207 2.90 39.49 23.43
N GLY A 208 2.93 38.39 24.17
CA GLY A 208 1.80 37.94 25.01
C GLY A 208 1.73 38.54 26.44
N ASP A 209 2.89 38.87 27.03
CA ASP A 209 2.98 39.27 28.45
C ASP A 209 3.02 40.78 28.71
N ILE A 210 3.00 41.63 27.67
CA ILE A 210 3.09 43.10 27.84
C ILE A 210 1.70 43.76 27.95
N LEU A 211 0.62 43.02 27.65
CA LEU A 211 -0.74 43.57 27.68
C LEU A 211 -1.52 43.26 28.98
N GLY A 212 -0.97 42.43 29.88
CA GLY A 212 -1.61 42.07 31.15
C GLY A 212 -1.24 42.95 32.36
N GLY A 213 -0.29 43.87 32.22
CA GLY A 213 0.28 44.64 33.34
C GLY A 213 -0.13 46.12 33.44
N PHE A 214 -0.99 46.63 32.55
CA PHE A 214 -1.29 48.07 32.46
C PHE A 214 -2.74 48.47 32.70
N PHE A 215 -3.64 47.53 33.00
CA PHE A 215 -5.03 47.81 33.40
C PHE A 215 -5.37 47.04 34.67
N GLY A 216 -4.98 47.61 35.82
CA GLY A 216 -5.13 46.98 37.12
C GLY A 216 -5.04 47.99 38.27
N LYS A 217 -5.89 49.02 38.23
CA LYS A 217 -6.49 49.64 39.41
C LYS A 217 -7.86 50.16 39.06
#